data_AF-A0A7C6JH35-F1
#
_entry.id   AF-A0A7C6JH35-F1
#
_cell.length_a   1.000
_cell.length_b   1.000
_cell.length_c   1.000
_cell.angle_alpha   90.00
_cell.angle_beta   90.00
_cell.angle_gamma   90.00
#
_symmetry.space_group_name_H-M   'P 1'
#
loop_
_entity.id
_entity.type
_entity.pdbx_description
1 polymer ?
#
loop_
_entity_poly.entity_id
_entity_poly.type
_entity_poly.pdbx_seq_one_letter_code
_entity_poly.pdbx_strand_id
1 'polypeptide(L)'
;MDYFYQRVFVAQMIGVYEQFSLDIRNHLYFLHGIPFSSFFFDYPVFQKDLMMMSEDRIDPSSIGIKNTYFVAEAYAMGGWFFILPALFVYSINFSLSYLLILVFLDKFLVCNSPFNKIIVSVFLFSYLGVTGGFSDLMLFKILIMLLGLLSPVFLIAYLSRFKFVFIKS
;
A
#
# COMPACT_ATOMS: atom_id res chain seq x y z
N MET A 1 -21.09 -12.98 6.59
CA MET A 1 -19.74 -13.60 6.56
C MET A 1 -19.35 -14.03 5.15
N ASP A 2 -20.28 -14.62 4.40
CA ASP A 2 -20.03 -15.10 3.03
C ASP A 2 -19.52 -14.02 2.07
N TYR A 3 -20.10 -12.80 2.12
CA TYR A 3 -19.64 -11.68 1.30
C TYR A 3 -18.18 -11.29 1.57
N PHE A 4 -17.76 -11.28 2.85
CA PHE A 4 -16.39 -10.96 3.23
C PHE A 4 -15.42 -12.04 2.75
N TYR A 5 -15.77 -13.31 2.95
CA TYR A 5 -14.96 -14.42 2.49
C TYR A 5 -14.77 -14.43 0.97
N GLN A 6 -15.87 -14.19 0.24
CA GLN A 6 -15.84 -14.11 -1.22
C GLN A 6 -14.99 -12.93 -1.72
N ARG A 7 -15.08 -11.75 -1.09
CA ARG A 7 -14.27 -10.58 -1.52
C ARG A 7 -12.80 -10.68 -1.15
N VAL A 8 -12.49 -11.10 0.08
CA VAL A 8 -11.12 -11.05 0.61
C VAL A 8 -10.30 -12.23 0.11
N PHE A 9 -10.87 -13.44 0.08
CA PHE A 9 -10.12 -14.64 -0.28
C PHE A 9 -10.36 -15.05 -1.72
N VAL A 10 -11.63 -15.22 -2.12
CA VAL A 10 -11.96 -15.80 -3.43
C VAL A 10 -11.62 -14.84 -4.56
N ALA A 11 -12.08 -13.59 -4.51
CA ALA A 11 -11.86 -12.62 -5.58
C ALA A 11 -10.37 -12.33 -5.81
N GLN A 12 -9.57 -12.29 -4.74
CA GLN A 12 -8.14 -12.06 -4.85
C GLN A 12 -7.37 -13.26 -5.41
N MET A 13 -7.76 -14.48 -5.02
CA MET A 13 -7.18 -15.69 -5.60
C MET A 13 -7.53 -15.82 -7.08
N ILE A 14 -8.76 -15.51 -7.48
CA ILE A 14 -9.16 -15.49 -8.89
C ILE A 14 -8.23 -14.59 -9.70
N GLY A 15 -7.96 -13.37 -9.22
CA GLY A 15 -7.04 -12.46 -9.89
C GLY A 15 -5.60 -13.02 -10.01
N VAL A 16 -5.14 -13.79 -9.03
CA VAL A 16 -3.84 -14.49 -9.11
C VAL A 16 -3.86 -15.60 -10.17
N TYR A 17 -4.91 -16.42 -10.21
CA TYR A 17 -5.03 -17.49 -11.20
C TYR A 17 -5.15 -16.96 -12.62
N GLU A 18 -5.94 -15.90 -12.83
CA GLU A 18 -6.04 -15.24 -14.13
C GLU A 18 -4.71 -14.67 -14.57
N GLN A 19 -3.95 -14.06 -13.66
CA GLN A 19 -2.62 -13.56 -13.99
C GLN A 19 -1.67 -14.69 -14.40
N PHE A 20 -1.69 -15.83 -13.70
CA PHE A 20 -0.89 -16.99 -14.10
C PHE A 20 -1.35 -17.61 -15.43
N SER A 21 -2.63 -17.51 -15.77
CA SER A 21 -3.17 -18.00 -17.05
C SER A 21 -2.88 -17.07 -18.22
N LEU A 22 -2.95 -15.75 -18.01
CA LEU A 22 -2.74 -14.73 -19.05
C LEU A 22 -1.26 -14.40 -19.26
N ASP A 23 -0.42 -14.71 -18.26
CA ASP A 23 1.03 -14.48 -18.26
C ASP A 23 1.42 -13.05 -18.66
N ILE A 24 0.69 -12.06 -18.13
CA ILE A 24 0.93 -10.64 -18.41
C ILE A 24 2.30 -10.27 -17.85
N ARG A 25 3.22 -9.77 -18.69
CA ARG A 25 4.55 -9.36 -18.25
C ARG A 25 4.89 -7.97 -18.77
N ASN A 26 5.14 -7.05 -17.85
CA ASN A 26 5.60 -5.72 -18.20
C ASN A 26 6.48 -5.13 -17.08
N HIS A 27 7.71 -4.77 -17.43
CA HIS A 27 8.64 -4.16 -16.49
C HIS A 27 8.25 -2.72 -16.12
N LEU A 28 7.43 -2.05 -16.95
CA LEU A 28 6.96 -0.70 -16.64
C LEU A 28 6.05 -0.64 -15.41
N TYR A 29 5.50 -1.78 -14.96
CA TYR A 29 4.75 -1.86 -13.71
C TYR A 29 5.61 -1.45 -12.49
N PHE A 30 6.94 -1.59 -12.55
CA PHE A 30 7.82 -1.10 -11.49
C PHE A 30 7.69 0.41 -11.24
N LEU A 31 7.40 1.21 -12.28
CA LEU A 31 7.20 2.64 -12.14
C LEU A 31 5.96 2.95 -11.31
N HIS A 32 4.95 2.08 -11.32
CA HIS A 32 3.79 2.21 -10.45
C HIS A 32 4.15 2.08 -8.96
N GLY A 33 5.23 1.37 -8.64
CA GLY A 33 5.71 1.19 -7.29
C GLY A 33 6.44 2.40 -6.69
N ILE A 34 6.82 3.37 -7.52
CA ILE A 34 7.55 4.55 -7.06
C ILE A 34 6.55 5.60 -6.52
N PRO A 35 6.78 6.21 -5.34
CA PRO A 35 5.93 7.29 -4.86
C PRO A 35 6.02 8.51 -5.79
N PHE A 36 4.89 9.15 -6.04
CA PHE A 36 4.78 10.35 -6.89
C PHE A 36 5.19 10.17 -8.37
N SER A 37 5.45 8.95 -8.85
CA SER A 37 5.83 8.72 -10.24
C SER A 37 4.74 9.14 -11.24
N SER A 38 3.47 9.06 -10.85
CA SER A 38 2.33 9.47 -11.67
C SER A 38 2.31 10.97 -12.01
N PHE A 39 3.08 11.80 -11.30
CA PHE A 39 3.20 13.23 -11.63
C PHE A 39 4.16 13.48 -12.80
N PHE A 40 5.03 12.52 -13.10
CA PHE A 40 6.12 12.69 -14.06
C PHE A 40 6.00 11.77 -15.27
N PHE A 41 5.41 10.59 -15.10
CA PHE A 41 5.34 9.57 -16.15
C PHE A 41 3.96 8.91 -16.19
N ASP A 42 3.45 8.73 -17.40
CA ASP A 42 2.33 7.84 -17.66
C ASP A 42 2.86 6.40 -17.75
N TYR A 43 2.38 5.54 -16.86
CA TYR A 43 2.72 4.12 -16.84
C TYR A 43 1.44 3.27 -16.76
N PRO A 44 1.46 2.03 -17.29
CA PRO A 44 0.33 1.14 -17.19
C PRO A 44 0.17 0.63 -15.75
N VAL A 45 -1.08 0.40 -15.32
CA VAL A 45 -1.40 -0.13 -14.00
C VAL A 45 -1.79 -1.60 -14.15
N PHE A 46 -1.02 -2.49 -13.53
CA PHE A 46 -1.19 -3.94 -13.64
C PHE A 46 -2.64 -4.39 -13.40
N GLN A 47 -3.27 -3.91 -12.33
CA GLN A 47 -4.63 -4.30 -11.96
C GLN A 47 -5.70 -3.88 -13.00
N LYS A 48 -5.43 -2.83 -13.78
CA LYS A 48 -6.28 -2.40 -14.89
C LYS A 48 -6.04 -3.25 -16.13
N ASP A 49 -4.78 -3.54 -16.44
CA ASP A 49 -4.41 -4.41 -17.57
C ASP A 49 -4.99 -5.82 -17.39
N LEU A 50 -4.90 -6.37 -16.18
CA LEU A 50 -5.51 -7.65 -15.85
C LEU A 50 -7.03 -7.62 -16.05
N MET A 51 -7.69 -6.53 -15.64
CA MET A 51 -9.13 -6.39 -15.83
C MET A 51 -9.50 -6.33 -17.33
N MET A 52 -8.78 -5.52 -18.11
CA MET A 52 -8.99 -5.39 -19.57
C MET A 52 -8.84 -6.72 -20.29
N MET A 53 -7.78 -7.48 -20.00
CA MET A 53 -7.53 -8.76 -20.63
C MET A 53 -8.52 -9.84 -20.18
N SER A 54 -8.98 -9.79 -18.93
CA SER A 54 -9.96 -10.76 -18.42
C SER A 54 -11.40 -10.50 -18.90
N GLU A 55 -11.76 -9.24 -19.18
CA GLU A 55 -13.11 -8.84 -19.59
C GLU A 55 -13.22 -8.53 -21.10
N ASP A 56 -12.13 -8.71 -21.85
CA ASP A 56 -12.02 -8.44 -23.30
C ASP A 56 -12.49 -7.02 -23.69
N ARG A 57 -12.04 -6.02 -22.91
CA ARG A 57 -12.41 -4.61 -23.11
C ARG A 57 -11.22 -3.76 -23.53
N ILE A 58 -11.47 -2.80 -24.41
CA ILE A 58 -10.44 -2.04 -25.15
C ILE A 58 -10.01 -0.76 -24.42
N ASP A 59 -10.84 -0.17 -23.54
CA ASP A 59 -10.57 1.15 -22.96
C ASP A 59 -10.31 1.13 -21.43
N PRO A 60 -9.06 1.40 -20.98
CA PRO A 60 -8.66 1.41 -19.56
C PRO A 60 -9.26 2.56 -18.72
N SER A 61 -9.84 3.58 -19.36
CA SER A 61 -10.44 4.73 -18.68
C SER A 61 -11.84 4.44 -18.14
N SER A 62 -12.53 3.46 -18.73
CA SER A 62 -13.91 3.09 -18.42
C SER A 62 -14.06 1.93 -17.42
N ILE A 63 -12.93 1.41 -16.95
CA ILE A 63 -12.85 0.13 -16.24
C ILE A 63 -12.37 0.32 -14.81
N GLY A 64 -12.90 -0.52 -13.91
CA GLY A 64 -12.47 -0.57 -12.51
C GLY A 64 -11.07 -1.14 -12.34
N ILE A 65 -10.77 -1.51 -11.10
CA ILE A 65 -9.50 -2.12 -10.71
C ILE A 65 -9.79 -3.53 -10.21
N LYS A 66 -9.05 -4.52 -10.72
CA LYS A 66 -9.18 -5.90 -10.22
C LYS A 66 -8.36 -6.08 -8.96
N ASN A 67 -8.99 -6.58 -7.90
CA ASN A 67 -8.30 -6.93 -6.68
C ASN A 67 -7.42 -8.16 -6.92
N THR A 68 -6.14 -8.04 -6.59
CA THR A 68 -5.17 -9.12 -6.73
C THR A 68 -4.27 -9.14 -5.51
N TYR A 69 -3.70 -10.30 -5.20
CA TYR A 69 -2.61 -10.36 -4.23
C TYR A 69 -1.33 -9.81 -4.85
N PHE A 70 -0.46 -9.23 -4.01
CA PHE A 70 0.88 -8.77 -4.38
C PHE A 70 1.70 -9.82 -5.15
N VAL A 71 1.46 -11.13 -4.95
CA VAL A 71 2.13 -12.22 -5.68
C VAL A 71 1.88 -12.14 -7.19
N ALA A 72 0.65 -11.84 -7.61
CA ALA A 72 0.29 -11.73 -9.03
C ALA A 72 1.03 -10.58 -9.70
N GLU A 73 1.09 -9.43 -9.02
CA GLU A 73 1.75 -8.25 -9.54
C GLU A 73 3.28 -8.40 -9.54
N ALA A 74 3.84 -9.03 -8.51
CA ALA A 74 5.27 -9.38 -8.47
C ALA A 74 5.65 -10.32 -9.63
N TYR A 75 4.79 -11.30 -9.92
CA TYR A 75 4.94 -12.17 -11.07
C TYR A 75 4.85 -11.40 -12.40
N ALA A 76 3.92 -10.43 -12.52
CA ALA A 76 3.79 -9.61 -13.71
C ALA A 76 5.02 -8.70 -13.96
N MET A 77 5.69 -8.26 -12.91
CA MET A 77 6.86 -7.37 -12.99
C MET A 77 8.15 -8.11 -13.40
N GLY A 78 8.36 -9.32 -12.87
CA GLY A 78 9.65 -10.01 -13.01
C GLY A 78 9.58 -11.54 -12.99
N GLY A 79 8.39 -12.12 -13.15
CA GLY A 79 8.16 -13.56 -13.19
C GLY A 79 8.43 -14.26 -11.85
N TRP A 80 8.72 -15.56 -11.92
CA TRP A 80 8.97 -16.40 -10.74
C TRP A 80 10.09 -15.89 -9.84
N PHE A 81 11.10 -15.24 -10.41
CA PHE A 81 12.21 -14.67 -9.64
C PHE A 81 11.79 -13.56 -8.67
N PHE A 82 10.70 -12.85 -8.96
CA PHE A 82 10.24 -11.72 -8.15
C PHE A 82 9.20 -12.10 -7.08
N ILE A 83 8.57 -13.27 -7.17
CA ILE A 83 7.57 -13.71 -6.18
C ILE A 83 8.19 -13.86 -4.78
N LEU A 84 9.34 -14.53 -4.68
CA LEU A 84 9.96 -14.81 -3.39
C LEU A 84 10.53 -13.53 -2.73
N PRO A 85 11.29 -12.68 -3.44
CA PRO A 85 11.67 -11.36 -2.93
C PRO A 85 10.48 -10.50 -2.53
N ALA A 86 9.35 -10.58 -3.24
CA ALA A 86 8.16 -9.80 -2.93
C ALA A 86 7.61 -10.10 -1.53
N LEU A 87 7.65 -11.36 -1.08
CA LEU A 87 7.27 -11.73 0.28
C LEU A 87 8.14 -11.03 1.33
N PHE A 88 9.46 -11.04 1.12
CA PHE A 88 10.40 -10.36 2.03
C PHE A 88 10.20 -8.85 2.04
N VAL A 89 10.05 -8.24 0.87
CA VAL A 89 9.78 -6.80 0.74
C VAL A 89 8.49 -6.43 1.46
N TYR A 90 7.42 -7.22 1.27
CA TYR A 90 6.13 -7.02 1.93
C TYR A 90 6.28 -7.08 3.46
N SER A 91 6.88 -8.15 3.99
CA SER A 91 7.04 -8.33 5.44
C SER A 91 7.89 -7.24 6.07
N ILE A 92 9.05 -6.93 5.46
CA ILE A 92 9.96 -5.89 5.95
C ILE A 92 9.26 -4.53 5.92
N ASN A 93 8.56 -4.21 4.83
CA ASN A 93 7.86 -2.94 4.72
C ASN A 93 6.77 -2.80 5.77
N PHE A 94 5.95 -3.84 5.96
CA PHE A 94 4.90 -3.83 6.97
C PHE A 94 5.47 -3.63 8.39
N SER A 95 6.53 -4.35 8.76
CA SER A 95 7.18 -4.22 10.07
C SER A 95 7.83 -2.85 10.28
N LEU A 96 8.55 -2.33 9.27
CA LEU A 96 9.18 -1.01 9.36
C LEU A 96 8.15 0.12 9.37
N SER A 97 7.07 0.00 8.60
CA SER A 97 5.95 0.95 8.63
C SER A 97 5.33 1.04 10.02
N TYR A 98 5.13 -0.09 10.71
CA TYR A 98 4.65 -0.12 12.09
C TYR A 98 5.59 0.63 13.04
N LEU A 99 6.88 0.30 12.99
CA LEU A 99 7.88 0.92 13.86
C LEU A 99 7.99 2.43 13.62
N LEU A 100 8.02 2.85 12.35
CA LEU A 100 8.15 4.26 12.00
C LEU A 100 6.95 5.06 12.47
N ILE A 101 5.72 4.64 12.14
CA ILE A 101 4.52 5.36 12.57
C ILE A 101 4.45 5.41 14.10
N LEU A 102 4.78 4.32 14.80
CA LEU A 102 4.81 4.32 16.26
C LEU A 102 5.80 5.33 16.82
N VAL A 103 7.03 5.40 16.29
CA VAL A 103 8.04 6.38 16.69
C VAL A 103 7.56 7.81 16.42
N PHE A 104 6.92 8.07 15.28
CA PHE A 104 6.34 9.38 14.97
C PHE A 104 5.21 9.75 15.94
N LEU A 105 4.27 8.84 16.22
CA LEU A 105 3.18 9.10 17.17
C LEU A 105 3.72 9.34 18.59
N ASP A 106 4.65 8.51 19.07
CA ASP A 106 5.24 8.65 20.40
C ASP A 106 6.00 9.99 20.54
N LYS A 107 6.70 10.41 19.48
CA LYS A 107 7.46 11.66 19.49
C LYS A 107 6.58 12.91 19.40
N PHE A 108 5.56 12.90 18.54
CA PHE A 108 4.80 14.11 18.19
C PHE A 108 3.46 14.24 18.93
N LEU A 109 2.78 13.14 19.23
CA LEU A 109 1.45 13.18 19.85
C LEU A 109 1.45 12.88 21.35
N VAL A 110 2.59 12.39 21.91
CA VAL A 110 2.82 12.16 23.36
C VAL A 110 1.59 11.57 24.05
N CYS A 111 1.03 10.53 23.43
CA CYS A 111 0.02 9.70 24.08
C CYS A 111 0.71 8.51 24.78
N ASN A 112 -0.03 7.91 25.70
CA ASN A 112 0.36 6.69 26.39
C ASN A 112 0.84 5.62 25.39
N SER A 113 2.07 5.10 25.52
CA SER A 113 2.67 4.14 24.58
C SER A 113 1.77 2.94 24.24
N PRO A 114 1.12 2.25 25.21
CA PRO A 114 0.12 1.21 24.92
C PRO A 114 -1.05 1.67 24.04
N PHE A 115 -1.52 2.91 24.21
CA PHE A 115 -2.60 3.44 23.37
C PHE A 115 -2.13 3.69 21.93
N ASN A 116 -0.92 4.24 21.76
CA ASN A 116 -0.33 4.45 20.44
C ASN A 116 -0.13 3.13 19.70
N LYS A 117 0.32 2.07 20.38
CA LYS A 117 0.45 0.73 19.77
C LYS A 117 -0.87 0.23 19.19
N ILE A 118 -1.99 0.44 19.89
CA ILE A 118 -3.32 0.04 19.41
C ILE A 118 -3.72 0.87 18.19
N ILE A 119 -3.54 2.20 18.25
CA ILE A 119 -3.85 3.09 17.13
C ILE A 119 -3.05 2.70 15.89
N VAL A 120 -1.73 2.52 16.00
CA VAL A 120 -0.88 2.15 14.86
C VAL A 120 -1.33 0.81 14.28
N SER A 121 -1.62 -0.19 15.11
CA SER A 121 -2.08 -1.51 14.64
C SER A 121 -3.38 -1.42 13.85
N VAL A 122 -4.39 -0.73 14.40
CA VAL A 122 -5.69 -0.56 13.73
C VAL A 122 -5.54 0.22 12.44
N PHE A 123 -4.75 1.29 12.49
CA PHE A 123 -4.50 2.16 11.36
C PHE A 123 -3.78 1.44 10.22
N LEU A 124 -2.70 0.71 10.53
CA LEU A 124 -1.96 -0.04 9.53
C LEU A 124 -2.77 -1.18 8.94
N PHE A 125 -3.55 -1.89 9.74
CA PHE A 125 -4.42 -2.94 9.21
C PHE A 125 -5.49 -2.38 8.25
N SER A 126 -5.93 -1.14 8.47
CA SER A 126 -6.92 -0.47 7.62
C SER A 126 -6.31 0.08 6.33
N TYR A 127 -5.07 0.57 6.37
CA TYR A 127 -4.43 1.26 5.23
C TYR A 127 -3.47 0.39 4.42
N LEU A 128 -2.63 -0.43 5.08
CA LEU A 128 -1.71 -1.37 4.42
C LEU A 128 -2.39 -2.71 4.17
N GLY A 129 -3.68 -2.70 3.81
CA GLY A 129 -4.53 -3.89 3.74
C GLY A 129 -3.77 -5.11 3.24
N VAL A 130 -3.94 -6.25 3.93
CA VAL A 130 -3.24 -7.54 3.66
C VAL A 130 -3.36 -8.00 2.20
N THR A 131 -4.32 -7.41 1.49
CA THR A 131 -4.80 -7.68 0.15
C THR A 131 -4.33 -6.63 -0.88
N GLY A 132 -3.37 -5.77 -0.55
CA GLY A 132 -2.85 -4.72 -1.44
C GLY A 132 -1.98 -5.24 -2.59
N GLY A 133 -1.82 -4.40 -3.63
CA GLY A 133 -0.89 -4.67 -4.74
C GLY A 133 0.56 -4.64 -4.28
N PHE A 134 1.44 -5.30 -5.05
CA PHE A 134 2.88 -5.22 -4.79
C PHE A 134 3.42 -3.80 -5.02
N SER A 135 2.89 -3.07 -6.01
CA SER A 135 3.28 -1.67 -6.27
C SER A 135 3.02 -0.75 -5.09
N ASP A 136 1.93 -0.98 -4.35
CA ASP A 136 1.51 -0.13 -3.25
C ASP A 136 2.50 -0.16 -2.07
N LEU A 137 3.16 -1.31 -1.91
CA LEU A 137 4.14 -1.59 -0.88
C LEU A 137 5.57 -1.58 -1.41
N MET A 138 5.76 -1.41 -2.72
CA MET A 138 7.09 -1.24 -3.25
C MET A 138 7.67 0.10 -2.76
N LEU A 139 8.96 0.11 -2.39
CA LEU A 139 9.68 1.33 -1.99
C LEU A 139 9.01 2.18 -0.90
N PHE A 140 8.24 1.56 0.00
CA PHE A 140 7.52 2.29 1.07
C PHE A 140 6.54 3.36 0.54
N LYS A 141 6.02 3.21 -0.68
CA LYS A 141 5.16 4.20 -1.33
C LYS A 141 3.99 4.64 -0.44
N ILE A 142 3.15 3.70 0.03
CA ILE A 142 2.04 4.08 0.93
C ILE A 142 2.57 4.76 2.19
N LEU A 143 3.62 4.25 2.83
CA LEU A 143 4.16 4.85 4.05
C LEU A 143 4.62 6.29 3.84
N ILE A 144 5.31 6.57 2.73
CA ILE A 144 5.77 7.92 2.38
C ILE A 144 4.57 8.84 2.15
N MET A 145 3.58 8.39 1.39
CA MET A 145 2.35 9.15 1.15
C MET A 145 1.60 9.41 2.46
N LEU A 146 1.58 8.43 3.36
CA LEU A 146 0.92 8.49 4.65
C LEU A 146 1.59 9.48 5.61
N LEU A 147 2.92 9.41 5.72
CA LEU A 147 3.69 10.38 6.50
C LEU A 147 3.55 11.78 5.92
N GLY A 148 3.50 11.91 4.59
CA GLY A 148 3.17 13.16 3.91
C GLY A 148 1.79 13.71 4.31
N LEU A 149 0.75 12.86 4.27
CA LEU A 149 -0.60 13.22 4.67
C LEU A 149 -0.71 13.60 6.15
N LEU A 150 0.00 12.89 7.04
CA LEU A 150 0.00 13.15 8.48
C LEU A 150 0.91 14.32 8.87
N SER A 151 1.78 14.78 7.98
CA SER A 151 2.74 15.86 8.27
C SER A 151 2.10 17.16 8.79
N PRO A 152 0.95 17.64 8.31
CA PRO A 152 0.33 18.86 8.86
C PRO A 152 -0.20 18.64 10.27
N VAL A 153 -0.72 17.44 10.57
CA VAL A 153 -1.21 17.08 11.92
C VAL A 153 -0.04 17.04 12.89
N PHE A 154 1.08 16.41 12.51
CA PHE A 154 2.30 16.39 13.32
C PHE A 154 2.90 17.78 13.51
N LEU A 155 2.87 18.63 12.48
CA LEU A 155 3.32 20.02 12.58
C LEU A 155 2.47 20.83 13.59
N ILE A 156 1.14 20.73 13.51
CA ILE A 156 0.23 21.41 14.43
C ILE A 156 0.41 20.90 15.86
N ALA A 157 0.52 19.58 16.04
CA ALA A 157 0.76 18.97 17.35
C ALA A 157 2.09 19.45 17.95
N TYR A 158 3.15 19.50 17.14
CA TYR A 158 4.45 20.03 17.53
C TYR A 158 4.37 21.50 17.96
N LEU A 159 3.79 22.37 17.13
CA LEU A 159 3.66 23.80 17.42
C LEU A 159 2.80 24.07 18.67
N SER A 160 1.73 23.31 18.86
CA SER A 160 0.85 23.43 20.03
C SER A 160 1.58 23.11 21.32
N ARG A 161 2.52 22.16 21.28
CA ARG A 161 3.37 21.80 22.42
C ARG A 161 4.31 22.95 22.82
N PHE A 162 4.88 23.67 21.85
CA PHE A 162 5.69 24.86 22.15
C PHE A 162 4.86 25.96 22.82
N LYS A 163 3.65 26.23 22.33
CA LYS A 163 2.78 27.24 22.94
C LYS A 163 2.38 26.89 24.38
N PHE A 164 2.15 25.61 24.69
CA PHE A 164 1.82 25.19 26.05
C PHE A 164 2.98 25.34 27.05
N VAL A 165 4.23 25.23 26.57
CA VAL A 165 5.43 25.44 27.41
C VAL A 165 5.60 26.94 27.74
N PHE A 166 5.36 27.83 26.77
CA PHE A 166 5.49 29.28 26.99
C PHE A 166 4.35 29.92 27.82
N ILE A 167 3.17 29.30 27.88
CA ILE A 167 2.06 29.78 28.73
C ILE A 167 2.26 29.40 30.21
N LYS A 168 3.19 28.47 30.50
CA LYS A 168 3.49 27.97 31.84
C LYS A 168 4.75 28.58 32.48
N SER A 169 5.46 29.50 31.81
CA SER A 169 6.58 30.27 32.37
C SER A 169 6.14 31.66 32.76
#